data_AF-A0A7Z9NR65-F1
#
_entry.id   AF-A0A7Z9NR65-F1
#
_cell.length_a   1.000
_cell.length_b   1.000
_cell.length_c   1.000
_cell.angle_alpha   90.00
_cell.angle_beta   90.00
_cell.angle_gamma   90.00
#
_symmetry.space_group_name_H-M   'P 1'
#
loop_
_entity.id
_entity.type
_entity.pdbx_description
1 polymer ?
#
loop_
_entity_poly.entity_id
_entity_poly.type
_entity_poly.pdbx_seq_one_letter_code
_entity_poly.pdbx_strand_id
1 'polypeptide(L)'
;MAEPAQDEQAQTDGPENKKQILLLLRKDLRTRSMKTLVNRLVEINVIVAIEDTDYPEEKQKKYHWILSFPGDIPKGNTPDTNSTKLIFRVPGVPELQVDELPSGDSEQLQKFVERYKVVQHACEEREKNSKFVRLAVTDAVLRSKHQLIQKYKDLIIILEEKILQVEKTYYQGIGYILSTAIEKITGVAVLDRLMKGLIYVMIIDNLDKRTQDGLVKLDFSRKVLSFMSTEKLSKEIDAFRKEHADDEFAKANIVDFVFNAEDFKKVDIVFFNSWNFTKDSFPVRVALRKKTIISKQEERKESQKDLTVSKIEKEAKALNKHKAKLKMVMLEITKIEKFHIEDESAYDALKKSRNRILKDLKRRMLRLKELKRPVKAGSEEKIITFDLFEIFKSKQSFLERMADKANSLGLGGLLGMHADGEHNSSENLLEMGHFSLKWIKASSQLQKLTNHITQLAEQLDQFVAKNKLTAKGPSSKSGSKVNYQPLIDEHILDCLELAALSCEISNLS
;
A
#
# COMPACT_ATOMS: atom_id res chain seq x y z
N MET A 1 51.82 -36.14 28.14
CA MET A 1 51.93 -34.86 28.88
C MET A 1 50.67 -34.09 28.59
N ALA A 2 49.78 -34.05 29.58
CA ALA A 2 48.49 -33.37 29.53
C ALA A 2 48.66 -32.06 30.29
N GLU A 3 48.27 -30.94 29.67
CA GLU A 3 48.12 -29.66 30.35
C GLU A 3 46.82 -29.66 31.16
N PRO A 4 46.83 -29.10 32.38
CA PRO A 4 45.74 -29.26 33.31
C PRO A 4 44.58 -28.30 33.00
N ALA A 5 43.37 -28.84 33.13
CA ALA A 5 42.14 -28.09 33.22
C ALA A 5 42.24 -27.07 34.36
N GLN A 6 41.87 -25.82 34.08
CA GLN A 6 41.63 -24.83 35.11
C GLN A 6 40.35 -25.24 35.83
N ASP A 7 40.53 -25.65 37.09
CA ASP A 7 39.50 -25.97 38.06
C ASP A 7 38.40 -24.91 38.08
N GLU A 8 37.17 -25.40 37.94
CA GLU A 8 35.98 -24.80 38.51
C GLU A 8 36.28 -24.47 39.98
N GLN A 9 36.47 -23.18 40.29
CA GLN A 9 36.37 -22.73 41.67
C GLN A 9 34.93 -22.93 42.10
N ALA A 10 34.72 -24.06 42.79
CA ALA A 10 33.59 -24.33 43.65
C ALA A 10 33.25 -23.07 44.45
N GLN A 11 32.12 -22.44 44.11
CA GLN A 11 31.47 -21.51 45.01
C GLN A 11 31.06 -22.32 46.24
N THR A 12 31.80 -22.05 47.32
CA THR A 12 31.50 -22.45 48.68
C THR A 12 30.02 -22.30 48.99
N ASP A 13 29.42 -23.41 49.42
CA ASP A 13 28.11 -23.49 50.03
C ASP A 13 27.94 -22.41 51.11
N GLY A 14 27.11 -21.41 50.80
CA GLY A 14 26.49 -20.47 51.74
C GLY A 14 25.02 -20.87 51.95
N PRO A 15 24.38 -20.39 53.04
CA PRO A 15 23.33 -21.11 53.75
C PRO A 15 22.09 -21.44 52.90
N GLU A 16 21.53 -22.60 53.19
CA GLU A 16 20.27 -23.13 52.68
C GLU A 16 19.17 -22.05 52.51
N ASN A 17 18.59 -22.00 51.30
CA ASN A 17 17.31 -21.38 50.98
C ASN A 17 17.07 -19.92 51.44
N LYS A 18 17.86 -18.96 50.94
CA LYS A 18 17.28 -17.62 50.72
C LYS A 18 16.21 -17.73 49.64
N LYS A 19 14.93 -17.57 49.99
CA LYS A 19 13.79 -17.56 49.08
C LYS A 19 13.93 -16.42 48.04
N GLN A 20 14.64 -16.69 46.95
CA GLN A 20 15.04 -15.67 45.96
C GLN A 20 13.84 -15.13 45.19
N ILE A 21 13.89 -13.82 44.88
CA ILE A 21 12.87 -13.11 44.11
C ILE A 21 13.39 -12.87 42.68
N LEU A 22 12.56 -13.19 41.69
CA LEU A 22 12.73 -12.82 40.29
C LEU A 22 11.69 -11.77 39.91
N LEU A 23 12.12 -10.67 39.31
CA LEU A 23 11.26 -9.64 38.75
C LEU A 23 11.44 -9.57 37.23
N LEU A 24 10.36 -9.87 36.51
CA LEU A 24 10.31 -9.82 35.05
C LEU A 24 9.77 -8.47 34.57
N LEU A 25 10.60 -7.73 33.84
CA LEU A 25 10.27 -6.42 33.29
C LEU A 25 10.35 -6.43 31.77
N ARG A 26 9.52 -5.62 31.10
CA ARG A 26 9.69 -5.39 29.66
C ARG A 26 11.01 -4.67 29.39
N LYS A 27 11.67 -4.98 28.28
CA LYS A 27 12.99 -4.45 27.89
C LYS A 27 13.10 -2.93 27.95
N ASP A 28 12.08 -2.21 27.50
CA ASP A 28 12.01 -0.75 27.52
C ASP A 28 11.99 -0.19 28.95
N LEU A 29 11.19 -0.80 29.83
CA LEU A 29 11.10 -0.41 31.24
C LEU A 29 12.35 -0.83 32.02
N ARG A 30 12.86 -2.05 31.80
CA ARG A 30 14.10 -2.53 32.40
C ARG A 30 15.26 -1.58 32.10
N THR A 31 15.42 -1.20 30.83
CA THR A 31 16.49 -0.26 30.41
C THR A 31 16.42 1.07 31.16
N ARG A 32 15.21 1.57 31.45
CA ARG A 32 15.02 2.88 32.08
C ARG A 32 15.06 2.85 33.60
N SER A 33 14.52 1.80 34.21
CA SER A 33 14.22 1.74 35.64
C SER A 33 15.16 0.84 36.44
N MET A 34 15.89 -0.09 35.80
CA MET A 34 16.70 -1.10 36.50
C MET A 34 17.71 -0.51 37.47
N LYS A 35 18.50 0.48 37.04
CA LYS A 35 19.53 1.10 37.91
C LYS A 35 18.91 1.71 39.17
N THR A 36 17.86 2.50 39.01
CA THR A 36 17.19 3.18 40.12
C THR A 36 16.52 2.18 41.07
N LEU A 37 15.86 1.16 40.52
CA LEU A 37 15.20 0.12 41.31
C LEU A 37 16.22 -0.70 42.12
N VAL A 38 17.32 -1.14 41.49
CA VAL A 38 18.39 -1.87 42.20
C VAL A 38 18.96 -1.04 43.33
N ASN A 39 19.24 0.25 43.11
CA ASN A 39 19.76 1.12 44.16
C ASN A 39 18.79 1.21 45.35
N ARG A 40 17.49 1.42 45.11
CA ARG A 40 16.46 1.47 46.16
C ARG A 40 16.40 0.18 46.97
N LEU A 41 16.41 -0.97 46.29
CA LEU A 41 16.32 -2.28 46.95
C LEU A 41 17.59 -2.61 47.75
N VAL A 42 18.77 -2.25 47.25
CA VAL A 42 20.05 -2.45 47.96
C VAL A 42 20.12 -1.58 49.21
N GLU A 43 19.64 -0.33 49.18
CA GLU A 43 19.59 0.55 50.34
C GLU A 43 18.78 -0.04 51.51
N ILE A 44 17.81 -0.89 51.20
CA ILE A 44 17.00 -1.61 52.19
C ILE A 44 17.41 -3.08 52.32
N ASN A 45 18.59 -3.50 51.86
CA ASN A 45 19.09 -4.88 51.95
C ASN A 45 18.17 -5.96 51.32
N VAL A 46 17.45 -5.62 50.25
CA VAL A 46 16.60 -6.54 49.48
C VAL A 46 17.32 -6.92 48.18
N ILE A 47 17.37 -8.22 47.86
CA ILE A 47 18.06 -8.74 46.67
C ILE A 47 17.04 -9.34 45.70
N VAL A 48 16.93 -8.74 44.51
CA VAL A 48 16.00 -9.18 43.46
C VAL A 48 16.77 -9.39 42.15
N ALA A 49 16.56 -10.54 41.51
CA ALA A 49 17.02 -10.76 40.14
C ALA A 49 16.07 -10.05 39.17
N ILE A 50 16.59 -9.19 38.27
CA ILE A 50 15.77 -8.44 37.32
C ILE A 50 16.09 -8.86 35.88
N GLU A 51 15.15 -9.55 35.26
CA GLU A 51 15.29 -10.11 33.91
C GLU A 51 14.20 -9.60 32.96
N ASP A 52 14.41 -9.83 31.66
CA ASP A 52 13.43 -9.49 30.64
C ASP A 52 12.24 -10.46 30.64
N THR A 53 11.07 -10.02 30.17
CA THR A 53 9.85 -10.86 30.13
C THR A 53 9.95 -12.14 29.28
N ASP A 54 10.97 -12.24 28.41
CA ASP A 54 11.28 -13.42 27.60
C ASP A 54 12.23 -14.41 28.31
N TYR A 55 12.53 -14.19 29.59
CA TYR A 55 13.39 -15.06 30.38
C TYR A 55 12.83 -16.50 30.46
N PRO A 56 13.62 -17.54 30.12
CA PRO A 56 13.11 -18.91 29.96
C PRO A 56 12.45 -19.48 31.22
N GLU A 57 11.24 -20.06 31.07
CA GLU A 57 10.47 -20.64 32.19
C GLU A 57 11.25 -21.69 32.98
N GLU A 58 12.07 -22.51 32.30
CA GLU A 58 12.93 -23.51 32.94
C GLU A 58 13.91 -22.88 33.95
N LYS A 59 14.42 -21.69 33.65
CA LYS A 59 15.34 -20.93 34.51
C LYS A 59 14.62 -20.15 35.60
N GLN A 60 13.30 -20.01 35.53
CA GLN A 60 12.49 -19.35 36.56
C GLN A 60 12.26 -20.26 37.77
N LYS A 61 12.30 -21.59 37.58
CA LYS A 61 12.02 -22.59 38.62
C LYS A 61 12.90 -22.52 39.87
N LYS A 62 14.07 -21.88 39.78
CA LYS A 62 15.00 -21.70 40.91
C LYS A 62 14.61 -20.57 41.87
N TYR A 63 13.66 -19.72 41.47
CA TYR A 63 13.20 -18.59 42.28
C TYR A 63 11.93 -18.97 43.05
N HIS A 64 11.82 -18.49 44.27
CA HIS A 64 10.67 -18.73 45.12
C HIS A 64 9.50 -17.81 44.76
N TRP A 65 9.81 -16.55 44.50
CA TRP A 65 8.84 -15.55 44.06
C TRP A 65 9.13 -15.14 42.62
N ILE A 66 8.11 -15.20 41.77
CA ILE A 66 8.19 -14.73 40.37
C ILE A 66 7.20 -13.58 40.24
N LEU A 67 7.75 -12.37 40.21
CA LEU A 67 7.03 -11.13 40.01
C LEU A 67 7.10 -10.73 38.54
N SER A 68 6.03 -10.11 38.05
CA SER A 68 6.04 -9.51 36.71
C SER A 68 5.40 -8.14 36.74
N PHE A 69 5.91 -7.21 35.93
CA PHE A 69 5.19 -5.97 35.66
C PHE A 69 4.78 -5.96 34.19
N PRO A 70 3.61 -6.55 33.86
CA PRO A 70 3.11 -6.53 32.49
C PRO A 70 2.79 -5.10 32.05
N GLY A 71 2.50 -4.22 33.03
CA GLY A 71 1.96 -2.90 32.81
C GLY A 71 0.60 -2.97 32.13
N ASP A 72 -0.27 -3.89 32.58
CA ASP A 72 -1.49 -4.32 31.89
C ASP A 72 -2.27 -3.14 31.34
N ILE A 73 -2.22 -3.04 30.02
CA ILE A 73 -2.67 -1.85 29.32
C ILE A 73 -4.15 -2.00 29.02
N PRO A 74 -5.01 -1.05 29.42
CA PRO A 74 -6.45 -1.18 29.21
C PRO A 74 -6.78 -1.47 27.75
N LYS A 75 -7.51 -2.58 27.50
CA LYS A 75 -8.03 -2.91 26.18
C LYS A 75 -9.30 -2.08 25.95
N GLY A 76 -9.23 -1.01 25.15
CA GLY A 76 -10.41 -0.19 24.81
C GLY A 76 -10.08 1.23 24.36
N ASN A 77 -11.09 1.94 23.85
CA ASN A 77 -11.00 3.35 23.45
C ASN A 77 -11.38 4.33 24.57
N THR A 78 -12.07 3.85 25.61
CA THR A 78 -12.57 4.68 26.71
C THR A 78 -11.74 4.41 27.96
N PRO A 79 -11.09 5.43 28.54
CA PRO A 79 -10.35 5.29 29.79
C PRO A 79 -11.35 5.04 30.93
N ASP A 80 -11.54 3.79 31.32
CA ASP A 80 -12.27 3.49 32.55
C ASP A 80 -11.36 3.84 33.73
N THR A 81 -11.80 4.75 34.59
CA THR A 81 -11.10 5.14 35.82
C THR A 81 -10.93 3.96 36.79
N ASN A 82 -11.69 2.87 36.63
CA ASN A 82 -11.51 1.63 37.38
C ASN A 82 -10.27 0.82 36.95
N SER A 83 -9.55 1.23 35.89
CA SER A 83 -8.39 0.51 35.35
C SER A 83 -7.05 0.82 36.03
N THR A 84 -6.95 1.83 36.90
CA THR A 84 -5.67 2.18 37.56
C THR A 84 -5.08 1.06 38.40
N LYS A 85 -5.93 0.33 39.13
CA LYS A 85 -5.51 -0.86 39.89
C LYS A 85 -4.92 -1.97 39.01
N LEU A 86 -5.29 -2.01 37.73
CA LEU A 86 -4.74 -2.97 36.76
C LEU A 86 -3.43 -2.46 36.13
N ILE A 87 -3.34 -1.16 35.83
CA ILE A 87 -2.18 -0.54 35.15
C ILE A 87 -0.89 -0.70 35.95
N PHE A 88 -0.98 -0.60 37.28
CA PHE A 88 0.17 -0.69 38.17
C PHE A 88 0.29 -2.02 38.90
N ARG A 89 -0.54 -3.01 38.55
CA ARG A 89 -0.52 -4.32 39.20
C ARG A 89 0.81 -5.04 38.94
N VAL A 90 1.36 -5.63 39.99
CA VAL A 90 2.48 -6.58 39.93
C VAL A 90 1.93 -7.97 40.28
N PRO A 91 1.67 -8.86 39.30
CA PRO A 91 1.30 -10.24 39.60
C PRO A 91 2.44 -10.99 40.32
N GLY A 92 2.05 -11.98 41.15
CA GLY A 92 2.98 -12.82 41.92
C GLY A 92 3.29 -12.31 43.32
N VAL A 93 2.73 -11.16 43.71
CA VAL A 93 2.89 -10.57 45.05
C VAL A 93 2.05 -11.32 46.09
N PRO A 94 2.60 -11.68 47.26
CA PRO A 94 1.83 -12.28 48.35
C PRO A 94 0.84 -11.28 48.96
N GLU A 95 -0.32 -11.77 49.38
CA GLU A 95 -1.29 -10.98 50.14
C GLU A 95 -0.78 -10.80 51.58
N LEU A 96 -0.61 -9.56 52.01
CA LEU A 96 -0.14 -9.22 53.36
C LEU A 96 -1.22 -8.50 54.15
N GLN A 97 -1.46 -8.97 55.38
CA GLN A 97 -2.22 -8.24 56.38
C GLN A 97 -1.25 -7.50 57.30
N VAL A 98 -0.75 -6.36 56.82
CA VAL A 98 0.37 -5.63 57.43
C VAL A 98 0.07 -5.15 58.86
N ASP A 99 -1.20 -4.96 59.20
CA ASP A 99 -1.63 -4.56 60.55
C ASP A 99 -1.76 -5.75 61.53
N GLU A 100 -1.78 -6.98 61.02
CA GLU A 100 -1.87 -8.21 61.81
C GLU A 100 -0.53 -8.95 61.92
N LEU A 101 0.52 -8.44 61.27
CA LEU A 101 1.86 -9.03 61.34
C LEU A 101 2.37 -8.97 62.78
N PRO A 102 2.89 -10.09 63.31
CA PRO A 102 3.44 -10.10 64.66
C PRO A 102 4.56 -9.07 64.74
N SER A 103 4.55 -8.25 65.78
CA SER A 103 5.69 -7.40 66.15
C SER A 103 6.82 -8.31 66.65
N GLY A 104 7.41 -9.08 65.72
CA GLY A 104 8.51 -9.98 66.03
C GLY A 104 9.78 -9.20 66.38
N ASP A 105 10.69 -9.85 67.11
CA ASP A 105 11.98 -9.31 67.55
C ASP A 105 12.98 -9.08 66.40
N SER A 106 12.58 -9.31 65.14
CA SER A 106 13.43 -9.10 63.96
C SER A 106 13.47 -7.61 63.58
N GLU A 107 14.58 -6.96 63.89
CA GLU A 107 14.87 -5.57 63.49
C GLU A 107 14.74 -5.38 61.96
N GLN A 108 15.06 -6.42 61.18
CA GLN A 108 14.95 -6.40 59.72
C GLN A 108 13.49 -6.43 59.25
N LEU A 109 12.64 -7.26 59.87
CA LEU A 109 11.21 -7.31 59.57
C LEU A 109 10.54 -5.96 59.88
N GLN A 110 10.89 -5.34 61.01
CA GLN A 110 10.37 -4.02 61.38
C GLN A 110 10.75 -2.96 60.35
N LYS A 111 12.01 -2.91 59.91
CA LYS A 111 12.47 -2.01 58.84
C LYS A 111 11.71 -2.21 57.53
N PHE A 112 11.44 -3.46 57.14
CA PHE A 112 10.68 -3.76 55.93
C PHE A 112 9.22 -3.31 56.04
N VAL A 113 8.57 -3.58 57.17
CA VAL A 113 7.18 -3.15 57.41
C VAL A 113 7.06 -1.62 57.46
N GLU A 114 7.99 -0.93 58.12
CA GLU A 114 8.03 0.55 58.14
C GLU A 114 8.19 1.13 56.73
N ARG A 115 9.17 0.62 55.97
CA ARG A 115 9.38 1.05 54.59
C ARG A 115 8.16 0.77 53.72
N TYR A 116 7.57 -0.42 53.85
CA TYR A 116 6.37 -0.81 53.12
C TYR A 116 5.22 0.19 53.38
N LYS A 117 4.94 0.53 54.65
CA LYS A 117 3.91 1.51 55.01
C LYS A 117 4.17 2.88 54.40
N VAL A 118 5.43 3.34 54.41
CA VAL A 118 5.82 4.63 53.81
C VAL A 118 5.59 4.65 52.30
N VAL A 119 6.05 3.61 51.59
CA VAL A 119 5.90 3.52 50.13
C VAL A 119 4.43 3.32 49.74
N GLN A 120 3.69 2.51 50.50
CA GLN A 120 2.27 2.28 50.28
C GLN A 120 1.48 3.59 50.40
N HIS A 121 1.70 4.35 51.47
CA HIS A 121 1.07 5.65 51.66
C HIS A 121 1.40 6.61 50.50
N ALA A 122 2.64 6.63 50.01
CA ALA A 122 3.03 7.47 48.88
C ALA A 122 2.30 7.09 47.57
N CYS A 123 2.08 5.79 47.33
CA CYS A 123 1.28 5.30 46.21
C CYS A 123 -0.19 5.70 46.36
N GLU A 124 -0.79 5.48 47.53
CA GLU A 124 -2.19 5.81 47.81
C GLU A 124 -2.49 7.31 47.65
N GLU A 125 -1.59 8.18 48.13
CA GLU A 125 -1.74 9.63 47.97
C GLU A 125 -1.69 10.07 46.49
N ARG A 126 -0.86 9.41 45.68
CA ARG A 126 -0.85 9.64 44.22
C ARG A 126 -2.13 9.15 43.55
N GLU A 127 -2.63 7.99 43.93
CA GLU A 127 -3.83 7.39 43.36
C GLU A 127 -5.13 8.12 43.78
N LYS A 128 -5.15 8.81 44.93
CA LYS A 128 -6.23 9.74 45.31
C LYS A 128 -6.31 10.96 44.38
N ASN A 129 -5.21 11.33 43.73
CA ASN A 129 -5.19 12.46 42.80
C ASN A 129 -5.79 12.07 41.45
N SER A 130 -7.04 12.48 41.21
CA SER A 130 -7.77 12.20 39.96
C SER A 130 -7.03 12.66 38.69
N LYS A 131 -6.20 13.70 38.77
CA LYS A 131 -5.40 14.20 37.64
C LYS A 131 -4.24 13.25 37.33
N PHE A 132 -3.60 12.70 38.36
CA PHE A 132 -2.56 11.68 38.21
C PHE A 132 -3.15 10.38 37.64
N VAL A 133 -4.30 9.94 38.17
CA VAL A 133 -5.02 8.76 37.65
C VAL A 133 -5.31 8.92 36.16
N ARG A 134 -5.86 10.07 35.73
CA ARG A 134 -6.14 10.32 34.32
C ARG A 134 -4.87 10.35 33.45
N LEU A 135 -3.78 10.93 33.96
CA LEU A 135 -2.47 10.90 33.30
C LEU A 135 -1.97 9.46 33.13
N ALA A 136 -1.97 8.67 34.19
CA ALA A 136 -1.51 7.28 34.19
C ALA A 136 -2.29 6.39 33.22
N VAL A 137 -3.62 6.52 33.19
CA VAL A 137 -4.47 5.78 32.24
C VAL A 137 -4.17 6.18 30.81
N THR A 138 -4.03 7.49 30.53
CA THR A 138 -3.76 7.98 29.17
C THR A 138 -2.37 7.57 28.69
N ASP A 139 -1.36 7.64 29.56
CA ASP A 139 0.00 7.17 29.29
C ASP A 139 0.02 5.66 29.01
N ALA A 140 -0.67 4.86 29.82
CA ALA A 140 -0.79 3.42 29.58
C ALA A 140 -1.37 3.14 28.19
N VAL A 141 -2.48 3.80 27.82
CA VAL A 141 -3.08 3.68 26.47
C VAL A 141 -2.08 4.05 25.37
N LEU A 142 -1.32 5.14 25.54
CA LEU A 142 -0.26 5.52 24.60
C LEU A 142 0.79 4.43 24.48
N ARG A 143 1.30 3.88 25.58
CA ARG A 143 2.25 2.76 25.57
C ARG A 143 1.69 1.54 24.83
N SER A 144 0.39 1.21 24.99
CA SER A 144 -0.26 0.12 24.22
C SER A 144 -0.17 0.34 22.73
N LYS A 145 -0.56 1.55 22.32
CA LYS A 145 -0.67 1.88 20.91
C LYS A 145 0.72 1.90 20.27
N HIS A 146 1.74 2.37 20.97
CA HIS A 146 3.13 2.30 20.51
C HIS A 146 3.58 0.85 20.29
N GLN A 147 3.23 -0.08 21.19
CA GLN A 147 3.53 -1.50 20.99
C GLN A 147 2.82 -2.06 19.75
N LEU A 148 1.55 -1.71 19.56
CA LEU A 148 0.78 -2.16 18.41
C LEU A 148 1.36 -1.58 17.09
N ILE A 149 1.84 -0.33 17.11
CA ILE A 149 2.60 0.25 15.98
C ILE A 149 3.81 -0.62 15.64
N GLN A 150 4.61 -1.02 16.64
CA GLN A 150 5.79 -1.82 16.39
C GLN A 150 5.42 -3.17 15.77
N LYS A 151 4.39 -3.85 16.31
CA LYS A 151 3.87 -5.10 15.73
C LYS A 151 3.45 -4.96 14.27
N TYR A 152 2.80 -3.84 13.90
CA TYR A 152 2.43 -3.59 12.52
C TYR A 152 3.63 -3.27 11.62
N LYS A 153 4.64 -2.55 12.12
CA LYS A 153 5.89 -2.30 11.40
C LYS A 153 6.63 -3.60 11.10
N ASP A 154 6.78 -4.46 12.10
CA ASP A 154 7.44 -5.76 11.94
C ASP A 154 6.67 -6.65 10.95
N LEU A 155 5.34 -6.67 11.04
CA LEU A 155 4.48 -7.38 10.10
C LEU A 155 4.63 -6.86 8.66
N ILE A 156 4.71 -5.54 8.48
CA ILE A 156 4.90 -4.91 7.16
C ILE A 156 6.23 -5.34 6.55
N ILE A 157 7.32 -5.32 7.32
CA ILE A 157 8.65 -5.76 6.86
C ILE A 157 8.59 -7.22 6.36
N ILE A 158 8.01 -8.12 7.16
CA ILE A 158 7.87 -9.54 6.79
C ILE A 158 7.03 -9.70 5.51
N LEU A 159 5.97 -8.92 5.37
CA LEU A 159 5.12 -8.96 4.17
C LEU A 159 5.84 -8.39 2.95
N GLU A 160 6.65 -7.35 3.11
CA GLU A 160 7.45 -6.77 2.01
C GLU A 160 8.43 -7.79 1.44
N GLU A 161 9.14 -8.52 2.30
CA GLU A 161 10.04 -9.61 1.91
C GLU A 161 9.30 -10.71 1.14
N LYS A 162 8.13 -11.13 1.65
CA LYS A 162 7.31 -12.15 0.96
C LYS A 162 6.79 -11.66 -0.39
N ILE A 163 6.38 -10.40 -0.49
CA ILE A 163 5.94 -9.83 -1.76
C ILE A 163 7.11 -9.75 -2.75
N LEU A 164 8.33 -9.39 -2.32
CA LEU A 164 9.51 -9.32 -3.20
C LEU A 164 9.79 -10.66 -3.90
N GLN A 165 9.49 -11.79 -3.25
CA GLN A 165 9.70 -13.13 -3.81
C GLN A 165 8.76 -13.45 -4.98
N VAL A 166 7.57 -12.82 -5.04
CA VAL A 166 6.49 -13.18 -5.98
C VAL A 166 6.02 -12.04 -6.89
N GLU A 167 6.45 -10.80 -6.65
CA GLU A 167 5.95 -9.59 -7.34
C GLU A 167 6.22 -9.56 -8.85
N LYS A 168 7.26 -10.27 -9.31
CA LYS A 168 7.67 -10.29 -10.73
C LYS A 168 6.53 -10.74 -11.64
N THR A 169 5.83 -11.82 -11.28
CA THR A 169 4.72 -12.36 -12.06
C THR A 169 3.58 -11.35 -12.17
N TYR A 170 3.28 -10.66 -11.08
CA TYR A 170 2.25 -9.63 -11.06
C TYR A 170 2.57 -8.46 -11.98
N TYR A 171 3.79 -7.93 -11.93
CA TYR A 171 4.19 -6.85 -12.84
C TYR A 171 4.18 -7.28 -14.30
N GLN A 172 4.59 -8.51 -14.61
CA GLN A 172 4.51 -9.06 -15.97
C GLN A 172 3.06 -9.15 -16.46
N GLY A 173 2.12 -9.56 -15.59
CA GLY A 173 0.70 -9.58 -15.88
C GLY A 173 0.14 -8.19 -16.22
N ILE A 174 0.46 -7.19 -15.38
CA ILE A 174 0.04 -5.80 -15.64
C ILE A 174 0.70 -5.23 -16.88
N GLY A 175 2.00 -5.46 -17.07
CA GLY A 175 2.74 -5.01 -18.24
C GLY A 175 2.10 -5.52 -19.53
N TYR A 176 1.65 -6.78 -19.55
CA TYR A 176 0.90 -7.34 -20.66
C TYR A 176 -0.46 -6.65 -20.89
N ILE A 177 -1.23 -6.42 -19.82
CA ILE A 177 -2.52 -5.72 -19.88
C ILE A 177 -2.33 -4.32 -20.47
N LEU A 178 -1.34 -3.57 -19.97
CA LEU A 178 -1.06 -2.23 -20.45
C LEU A 178 -0.59 -2.24 -21.90
N SER A 179 0.26 -3.18 -22.30
CA SER A 179 0.69 -3.31 -23.70
C SER A 179 -0.50 -3.61 -24.63
N THR A 180 -1.41 -4.48 -24.19
CA THR A 180 -2.66 -4.79 -24.91
C THR A 180 -3.59 -3.58 -25.00
N ALA A 181 -3.68 -2.80 -23.93
CA ALA A 181 -4.44 -1.55 -23.89
C ALA A 181 -3.85 -0.49 -24.83
N ILE A 182 -2.52 -0.35 -24.84
CA ILE A 182 -1.77 0.52 -25.76
C ILE A 182 -2.04 0.12 -27.21
N GLU A 183 -1.98 -1.17 -27.53
CA GLU A 183 -2.30 -1.67 -28.88
C GLU A 183 -3.75 -1.32 -29.27
N LYS A 184 -4.72 -1.48 -28.35
CA LYS A 184 -6.12 -1.10 -28.60
C LYS A 184 -6.32 0.40 -28.84
N ILE A 185 -5.56 1.26 -28.17
CA ILE A 185 -5.62 2.71 -28.35
C ILE A 185 -4.96 3.12 -29.67
N THR A 186 -3.81 2.54 -29.99
CA THR A 186 -2.91 3.05 -31.03
C THR A 186 -3.03 2.31 -32.35
N GLY A 187 -3.53 1.07 -32.34
CA GLY A 187 -3.53 0.15 -33.48
C GLY A 187 -2.14 -0.35 -33.86
N VAL A 188 -1.10 -0.06 -33.07
CA VAL A 188 0.30 -0.38 -33.38
C VAL A 188 0.85 -1.38 -32.37
N ALA A 189 1.07 -2.62 -32.81
CA ALA A 189 1.67 -3.68 -32.00
C ALA A 189 3.22 -3.72 -32.08
N VAL A 190 3.83 -3.14 -33.12
CA VAL A 190 5.26 -3.34 -33.46
C VAL A 190 6.20 -2.34 -32.74
N LEU A 191 5.68 -1.22 -32.24
CA LEU A 191 6.47 -0.14 -31.60
C LEU A 191 6.28 -0.09 -30.07
N ASP A 192 6.13 -1.25 -29.43
CA ASP A 192 5.77 -1.37 -28.00
C ASP A 192 6.66 -0.49 -27.07
N ARG A 193 7.98 -0.56 -27.22
CA ARG A 193 8.92 0.23 -26.39
C ARG A 193 8.77 1.75 -26.57
N LEU A 194 8.49 2.21 -27.79
CA LEU A 194 8.25 3.64 -28.06
C LEU A 194 6.92 4.07 -27.44
N MET A 195 5.87 3.25 -27.58
CA MET A 195 4.55 3.57 -27.07
C MET A 195 4.51 3.57 -25.53
N LYS A 196 5.23 2.66 -24.86
CA LYS A 196 5.46 2.67 -23.41
C LYS A 196 6.11 3.95 -22.88
N GLY A 197 6.76 4.72 -23.75
CA GLY A 197 7.35 6.02 -23.43
C GLY A 197 6.46 7.24 -23.69
N LEU A 198 5.31 7.05 -24.35
CA LEU A 198 4.46 8.15 -24.85
C LEU A 198 3.03 8.12 -24.30
N ILE A 199 2.56 6.97 -23.82
CA ILE A 199 1.20 6.79 -23.32
C ILE A 199 1.14 7.08 -21.83
N TYR A 200 0.35 8.07 -21.44
CA TYR A 200 0.17 8.43 -20.04
C TYR A 200 -0.79 7.47 -19.34
N VAL A 201 -0.27 6.80 -18.29
CA VAL A 201 -1.00 5.82 -17.49
C VAL A 201 -1.18 6.34 -16.07
N MET A 202 -2.43 6.40 -15.60
CA MET A 202 -2.74 6.58 -14.19
C MET A 202 -2.98 5.21 -13.55
N ILE A 203 -2.20 4.89 -12.52
CA ILE A 203 -2.30 3.65 -11.75
C ILE A 203 -3.09 3.94 -10.48
N ILE A 204 -4.28 3.36 -10.37
CA ILE A 204 -5.10 3.37 -9.17
C ILE A 204 -4.90 2.04 -8.43
N ASP A 205 -4.12 2.09 -7.36
CA ASP A 205 -3.69 0.92 -6.59
C ASP A 205 -3.45 1.32 -5.11
N ASN A 206 -3.43 0.35 -4.20
CA ASN A 206 -3.14 0.55 -2.79
C ASN A 206 -1.77 -0.01 -2.38
N LEU A 207 -0.91 -0.42 -3.33
CA LEU A 207 0.49 -0.81 -3.10
C LEU A 207 1.49 0.36 -3.23
N ASP A 208 1.07 1.58 -2.93
CA ASP A 208 1.89 2.78 -3.12
C ASP A 208 2.54 2.81 -4.51
N LYS A 209 3.79 3.27 -4.62
CA LYS A 209 4.52 3.35 -5.89
C LYS A 209 5.04 2.00 -6.38
N ARG A 210 4.80 0.89 -5.68
CA ARG A 210 5.40 -0.41 -5.99
C ARG A 210 5.01 -0.91 -7.38
N THR A 211 3.75 -0.74 -7.77
CA THR A 211 3.27 -1.09 -9.12
C THR A 211 3.90 -0.21 -10.20
N GLN A 212 4.05 1.08 -9.93
CA GLN A 212 4.78 2.00 -10.82
C GLN A 212 6.25 1.57 -10.99
N ASP A 213 6.93 1.25 -9.88
CA ASP A 213 8.33 0.85 -9.87
C ASP A 213 8.54 -0.49 -10.58
N GLY A 214 7.63 -1.45 -10.40
CA GLY A 214 7.59 -2.71 -11.12
C GLY A 214 7.46 -2.53 -12.64
N LEU A 215 6.59 -1.62 -13.09
CA LEU A 215 6.43 -1.30 -14.51
C LEU A 215 7.64 -0.59 -15.11
N VAL A 216 8.34 0.25 -14.34
CA VAL A 216 9.59 0.87 -14.79
C VAL A 216 10.67 -0.20 -15.08
N LYS A 217 10.71 -1.29 -14.29
CA LYS A 217 11.58 -2.44 -14.56
C LYS A 217 11.19 -3.19 -15.85
N LEU A 218 10.01 -2.92 -16.42
CA LEU A 218 9.50 -3.48 -17.69
C LEU A 218 9.50 -2.44 -18.83
N ASP A 219 10.45 -1.48 -18.77
CA ASP A 219 10.69 -0.43 -19.76
C ASP A 219 9.58 0.63 -19.93
N PHE A 220 8.61 0.70 -19.01
CA PHE A 220 7.68 1.84 -19.00
C PHE A 220 8.40 3.10 -18.51
N SER A 221 8.22 4.22 -19.22
CA SER A 221 8.84 5.48 -18.82
C SER A 221 8.19 6.01 -17.55
N ARG A 222 8.99 6.26 -16.51
CA ARG A 222 8.47 6.83 -15.25
C ARG A 222 7.73 8.16 -15.46
N LYS A 223 8.11 8.94 -16.48
CA LYS A 223 7.50 10.25 -16.80
C LYS A 223 6.03 10.14 -17.24
N VAL A 224 5.63 8.98 -17.75
CA VAL A 224 4.26 8.75 -18.24
C VAL A 224 3.43 7.92 -17.27
N LEU A 225 4.02 7.45 -16.16
CA LEU A 225 3.30 6.72 -15.13
C LEU A 225 2.99 7.66 -13.96
N SER A 226 1.71 7.75 -13.59
CA SER A 226 1.24 8.43 -12.39
C SER A 226 0.59 7.43 -11.45
N PHE A 227 0.56 7.74 -10.16
CA PHE A 227 -0.01 6.89 -9.13
C PHE A 227 -0.99 7.67 -8.25
N MET A 228 -2.09 7.02 -7.87
CA MET A 228 -3.07 7.52 -6.93
C MET A 228 -3.68 6.34 -6.14
N SER A 229 -3.86 6.50 -4.82
CA SER A 229 -4.52 5.48 -4.01
C SER A 229 -6.03 5.45 -4.24
N THR A 230 -6.67 4.33 -3.93
CA THR A 230 -8.15 4.23 -3.99
C THR A 230 -8.82 5.25 -3.06
N GLU A 231 -8.23 5.50 -1.88
CA GLU A 231 -8.73 6.51 -0.94
C GLU A 231 -8.63 7.92 -1.53
N LYS A 232 -7.50 8.26 -2.15
CA LYS A 232 -7.33 9.57 -2.79
C LYS A 232 -8.32 9.71 -3.94
N LEU A 233 -8.47 8.70 -4.80
CA LEU A 233 -9.44 8.70 -5.88
C LEU A 233 -10.87 8.98 -5.38
N SER A 234 -11.28 8.33 -4.28
CA SER A 234 -12.61 8.58 -3.69
C SER A 234 -12.77 10.03 -3.26
N LYS A 235 -11.74 10.64 -2.65
CA LYS A 235 -11.78 12.06 -2.26
C LYS A 235 -11.87 13.00 -3.46
N GLU A 236 -11.13 12.73 -4.53
CA GLU A 236 -11.18 13.52 -5.76
C GLU A 236 -12.55 13.40 -6.45
N ILE A 237 -13.16 12.21 -6.45
CA ILE A 237 -14.53 12.02 -6.97
C ILE A 237 -15.54 12.82 -6.13
N ASP A 238 -15.42 12.79 -4.81
CA ASP A 238 -16.32 13.55 -3.93
C ASP A 238 -16.12 15.06 -4.05
N ALA A 239 -14.89 15.52 -4.32
CA ALA A 239 -14.61 16.92 -4.64
C ALA A 239 -15.25 17.32 -5.98
N PHE A 240 -15.07 16.50 -7.02
CA PHE A 240 -15.68 16.70 -8.33
C PHE A 240 -17.20 16.81 -8.26
N ARG A 241 -17.87 15.91 -7.52
CA ARG A 241 -19.33 15.99 -7.30
C ARG A 241 -19.78 17.28 -6.62
N LYS A 242 -18.95 17.85 -5.75
CA LYS A 242 -19.25 19.12 -5.06
C LYS A 242 -19.07 20.32 -5.99
N GLU A 243 -18.04 20.30 -6.82
CA GLU A 243 -17.80 21.34 -7.84
C GLU A 243 -18.90 21.36 -8.89
N HIS A 244 -19.45 20.19 -9.19
CA HIS A 244 -20.50 19.95 -10.17
C HIS A 244 -21.88 19.69 -9.53
N ALA A 245 -22.14 20.26 -8.35
CA ALA A 245 -23.36 19.98 -7.58
C ALA A 245 -24.65 20.41 -8.31
N ASP A 246 -24.55 21.37 -9.22
CA ASP A 246 -25.67 21.96 -9.96
C ASP A 246 -25.82 21.44 -11.40
N ASP A 247 -25.03 20.45 -11.81
CA ASP A 247 -25.08 19.87 -13.16
C ASP A 247 -25.23 18.34 -13.18
N GLU A 248 -25.11 17.74 -14.38
CA GLU A 248 -25.29 16.30 -14.59
C GLU A 248 -24.28 15.42 -13.82
N PHE A 249 -23.16 15.99 -13.36
CA PHE A 249 -22.12 15.30 -12.60
C PHE A 249 -22.28 15.36 -11.08
N ALA A 250 -23.35 15.94 -10.55
CA ALA A 250 -23.64 15.96 -9.11
C ALA A 250 -23.65 14.55 -8.47
N LYS A 251 -23.95 13.51 -9.27
CA LYS A 251 -23.94 12.09 -8.87
C LYS A 251 -22.93 11.25 -9.67
N ALA A 252 -21.90 11.89 -10.22
CA ALA A 252 -20.89 11.25 -11.07
C ALA A 252 -20.33 9.97 -10.44
N ASN A 253 -20.27 8.91 -11.23
CA ASN A 253 -19.59 7.67 -10.87
C ASN A 253 -18.10 7.73 -11.29
N ILE A 254 -17.34 6.66 -11.06
CA ILE A 254 -15.90 6.60 -11.39
C ILE A 254 -15.62 6.78 -12.89
N VAL A 255 -16.53 6.33 -13.75
CA VAL A 255 -16.44 6.46 -15.21
C VAL A 255 -16.61 7.92 -15.59
N ASP A 256 -17.67 8.54 -15.09
CA ASP A 256 -17.96 9.96 -15.34
C ASP A 256 -16.79 10.83 -14.89
N PHE A 257 -16.24 10.57 -13.71
CA PHE A 257 -15.07 11.28 -13.19
C PHE A 257 -13.83 11.09 -14.07
N VAL A 258 -13.43 9.85 -14.36
CA VAL A 258 -12.21 9.55 -15.12
C VAL A 258 -12.24 10.15 -16.53
N PHE A 259 -13.42 10.21 -17.15
CA PHE A 259 -13.54 10.72 -18.50
C PHE A 259 -13.76 12.23 -18.58
N ASN A 260 -14.26 12.88 -17.52
CA ASN A 260 -14.60 14.32 -17.55
C ASN A 260 -13.72 15.21 -16.66
N ALA A 261 -13.06 14.69 -15.62
CA ALA A 261 -12.21 15.48 -14.74
C ALA A 261 -10.97 16.04 -15.47
N GLU A 262 -10.61 17.29 -15.15
CA GLU A 262 -9.49 18.01 -15.77
C GLU A 262 -8.16 17.25 -15.65
N ASP A 263 -7.89 16.73 -14.45
CA ASP A 263 -6.67 15.98 -14.13
C ASP A 263 -6.49 14.71 -14.98
N PHE A 264 -7.58 14.17 -15.53
CA PHE A 264 -7.58 12.97 -16.36
C PHE A 264 -7.61 13.25 -17.86
N LYS A 265 -7.68 14.52 -18.30
CA LYS A 265 -7.68 14.86 -19.74
C LYS A 265 -6.41 14.42 -20.46
N LYS A 266 -5.27 14.47 -19.77
CA LYS A 266 -3.96 14.07 -20.32
C LYS A 266 -3.68 12.58 -20.18
N VAL A 267 -4.48 11.87 -19.38
CA VAL A 267 -4.31 10.43 -19.12
C VAL A 267 -4.96 9.63 -20.25
N ASP A 268 -4.19 8.73 -20.86
CA ASP A 268 -4.65 7.87 -21.96
C ASP A 268 -5.23 6.56 -21.43
N ILE A 269 -4.64 6.01 -20.36
CA ILE A 269 -5.03 4.76 -19.72
C ILE A 269 -5.18 4.97 -18.22
N VAL A 270 -6.28 4.51 -17.64
CA VAL A 270 -6.41 4.37 -16.18
C VAL A 270 -6.49 2.90 -15.82
N PHE A 271 -5.51 2.41 -15.07
CA PHE A 271 -5.46 1.05 -14.54
C PHE A 271 -6.03 1.03 -13.13
N PHE A 272 -6.97 0.12 -12.85
CA PHE A 272 -7.58 -0.07 -11.55
C PHE A 272 -7.29 -1.46 -11.01
N ASN A 273 -6.67 -1.50 -9.84
CA ASN A 273 -6.54 -2.71 -9.05
C ASN A 273 -7.18 -2.55 -7.68
N SER A 274 -8.29 -3.27 -7.48
CA SER A 274 -9.04 -3.26 -6.22
C SER A 274 -8.63 -4.37 -5.25
N TRP A 275 -7.67 -5.23 -5.62
CA TRP A 275 -7.27 -6.40 -4.82
C TRP A 275 -8.41 -7.34 -4.44
N ASN A 276 -9.47 -7.38 -5.28
CA ASN A 276 -10.59 -8.28 -5.11
C ASN A 276 -10.38 -9.52 -6.01
N PHE A 277 -9.80 -10.58 -5.46
CA PHE A 277 -9.50 -11.82 -6.18
C PHE A 277 -9.99 -13.05 -5.39
N THR A 278 -10.21 -14.14 -6.11
CA THR A 278 -10.52 -15.46 -5.58
C THR A 278 -9.39 -16.42 -5.92
N LYS A 279 -9.53 -17.71 -5.58
CA LYS A 279 -8.56 -18.72 -6.03
C LYS A 279 -8.51 -18.86 -7.56
N ASP A 280 -9.61 -18.54 -8.23
CA ASP A 280 -9.80 -18.85 -9.66
C ASP A 280 -9.80 -17.60 -10.55
N SER A 281 -10.02 -16.41 -9.98
CA SER A 281 -10.14 -15.16 -10.73
C SER A 281 -9.43 -13.99 -10.03
N PHE A 282 -8.63 -13.24 -10.77
CA PHE A 282 -8.01 -11.99 -10.32
C PHE A 282 -8.33 -10.86 -11.30
N PRO A 283 -9.53 -10.25 -11.20
CA PRO A 283 -9.97 -9.21 -12.09
C PRO A 283 -9.30 -7.86 -11.81
N VAL A 284 -8.81 -7.22 -12.86
CA VAL A 284 -8.35 -5.83 -12.89
C VAL A 284 -9.04 -5.09 -14.03
N ARG A 285 -9.21 -3.77 -13.91
CA ARG A 285 -9.94 -2.98 -14.91
C ARG A 285 -9.03 -1.94 -15.54
N VAL A 286 -9.27 -1.64 -16.80
CA VAL A 286 -8.57 -0.61 -17.53
C VAL A 286 -9.57 0.28 -18.24
N ALA A 287 -9.58 1.57 -17.92
CA ALA A 287 -10.28 2.58 -18.69
C ALA A 287 -9.36 3.12 -19.78
N LEU A 288 -9.87 3.14 -21.01
CA LEU A 288 -9.16 3.61 -22.18
C LEU A 288 -9.82 4.90 -22.66
N ARG A 289 -9.04 5.97 -22.72
CA ARG A 289 -9.39 7.15 -23.48
C ARG A 289 -8.80 6.98 -24.87
N LYS A 290 -9.58 6.45 -25.80
CA LYS A 290 -9.15 6.36 -27.20
C LYS A 290 -9.13 7.77 -27.78
N LYS A 291 -7.98 8.45 -27.68
CA LYS A 291 -7.70 9.59 -28.55
C LYS A 291 -7.75 9.04 -29.96
N THR A 292 -8.66 9.53 -30.79
CA THR A 292 -8.54 9.26 -32.22
C THR A 292 -7.19 9.83 -32.63
N ILE A 293 -6.19 8.97 -32.85
CA ILE A 293 -4.97 9.38 -33.54
C ILE A 293 -5.41 9.61 -34.99
N ILE A 294 -6.04 10.75 -35.24
CA ILE A 294 -6.27 11.23 -36.59
C ILE A 294 -4.89 11.50 -37.16
N SER A 295 -4.59 10.87 -38.28
CA SER A 295 -3.34 11.16 -38.99
C SER A 295 -3.25 12.67 -39.28
N LYS A 296 -2.05 13.24 -39.44
CA LYS A 296 -1.89 14.64 -39.90
C LYS A 296 -2.70 14.95 -41.17
N GLN A 297 -3.02 13.95 -41.99
CA GLN A 297 -3.91 14.09 -43.15
C GLN A 297 -5.39 14.23 -42.78
N GLU A 298 -5.85 13.56 -41.73
CA GLU A 298 -7.23 13.65 -41.24
C GLU A 298 -7.45 14.93 -40.41
N GLU A 299 -6.48 15.39 -39.62
CA GLU A 299 -6.51 16.74 -39.01
C GLU A 299 -6.62 17.85 -40.07
N ARG A 300 -5.89 17.72 -41.19
CA ARG A 300 -5.98 18.63 -42.34
C ARG A 300 -7.33 18.55 -43.06
N LYS A 301 -8.02 17.41 -43.03
CA LYS A 301 -9.38 17.27 -43.60
C LYS A 301 -10.43 17.90 -42.70
N GLU A 302 -10.30 17.73 -41.38
CA GLU A 302 -11.22 18.29 -40.39
C GLU A 302 -11.14 19.83 -40.35
N SER A 303 -9.92 20.39 -40.37
CA SER A 303 -9.68 21.84 -40.47
C SER A 303 -10.05 22.45 -41.83
N GLN A 304 -10.31 21.64 -42.86
CA GLN A 304 -10.68 22.06 -44.22
C GLN A 304 -12.05 21.52 -44.65
N LYS A 305 -12.98 21.33 -43.70
CA LYS A 305 -14.33 20.79 -43.98
C LYS A 305 -15.02 21.50 -45.15
N ASP A 306 -14.98 22.84 -45.19
CA ASP A 306 -15.63 23.63 -46.24
C ASP A 306 -14.96 23.48 -47.63
N LEU A 307 -13.62 23.40 -47.66
CA LEU A 307 -12.86 23.14 -48.89
C LEU A 307 -13.07 21.71 -49.43
N THR A 308 -13.37 20.76 -48.54
CA THR A 308 -13.62 19.35 -48.89
C THR A 308 -14.96 19.18 -49.58
N VAL A 309 -16.00 19.92 -49.17
CA VAL A 309 -17.30 19.95 -49.85
C VAL A 309 -17.15 20.43 -51.30
N SER A 310 -16.46 21.55 -51.53
CA SER A 310 -16.21 22.08 -52.88
C SER A 310 -15.41 21.11 -53.77
N LYS A 311 -14.44 20.38 -53.20
CA LYS A 311 -13.67 19.34 -53.92
C LYS A 311 -14.54 18.13 -54.29
N ILE A 312 -15.45 17.71 -53.41
CA ILE A 312 -16.42 16.64 -53.69
C ILE A 312 -17.33 17.04 -54.85
N GLU A 313 -17.86 18.25 -54.84
CA GLU A 313 -18.73 18.75 -55.92
C GLU A 313 -18.01 18.83 -57.27
N LYS A 314 -16.79 19.37 -57.30
CA LYS A 314 -15.96 19.43 -58.52
C LYS A 314 -15.67 18.04 -59.07
N GLU A 315 -15.29 17.09 -58.20
CA GLU A 315 -14.98 15.73 -58.63
C GLU A 315 -16.25 14.96 -59.07
N ALA A 316 -17.40 15.20 -58.45
CA ALA A 316 -18.70 14.65 -58.86
C ALA A 316 -19.15 15.18 -60.23
N LYS A 317 -19.01 16.50 -60.49
CA LYS A 317 -19.28 17.10 -61.80
C LYS A 317 -18.37 16.51 -62.88
N ALA A 318 -17.07 16.37 -62.59
CA ALA A 318 -16.12 15.78 -63.52
C ALA A 318 -16.43 14.30 -63.81
N LEU A 319 -16.84 13.52 -62.80
CA LEU A 319 -17.26 12.13 -62.98
C LEU A 319 -18.49 12.03 -63.91
N ASN A 320 -19.50 12.88 -63.72
CA ASN A 320 -20.69 12.90 -64.57
C ASN A 320 -20.35 13.27 -66.02
N LYS A 321 -19.44 14.22 -66.25
CA LYS A 321 -18.93 14.54 -67.60
C LYS A 321 -18.27 13.34 -68.28
N HIS A 322 -17.49 12.53 -67.55
CA HIS A 322 -16.85 11.34 -68.10
C HIS A 322 -17.87 10.20 -68.34
N LYS A 323 -18.91 10.07 -67.51
CA LYS A 323 -20.02 9.13 -67.76
C LYS A 323 -20.78 9.49 -69.05
N ALA A 324 -21.04 10.78 -69.27
CA ALA A 324 -21.67 11.26 -70.50
C ALA A 324 -20.80 10.96 -71.74
N LYS A 325 -19.49 11.21 -71.67
CA LYS A 325 -18.55 10.85 -72.74
C LYS A 325 -18.52 9.34 -73.01
N LEU A 326 -18.52 8.51 -71.97
CA LEU A 326 -18.61 7.05 -72.13
C LEU A 326 -19.89 6.65 -72.87
N LYS A 327 -21.03 7.25 -72.52
CA LYS A 327 -22.31 6.99 -73.18
C LYS A 327 -22.25 7.33 -74.68
N MET A 328 -21.65 8.46 -75.05
CA MET A 328 -21.48 8.84 -76.46
C MET A 328 -20.58 7.86 -77.22
N VAL A 329 -19.42 7.49 -76.65
CA VAL A 329 -18.51 6.51 -77.27
C VAL A 329 -19.17 5.13 -77.41
N MET A 330 -19.95 4.70 -76.41
CA MET A 330 -20.68 3.44 -76.49
C MET A 330 -21.78 3.47 -77.56
N LEU A 331 -22.52 4.58 -77.72
CA LEU A 331 -23.51 4.74 -78.78
C LEU A 331 -22.88 4.66 -80.17
N GLU A 332 -21.68 5.21 -80.34
CA GLU A 332 -20.93 5.20 -81.59
C GLU A 332 -20.39 3.80 -81.92
N ILE A 333 -19.86 3.09 -80.91
CA ILE A 333 -19.51 1.66 -81.01
C ILE A 333 -20.73 0.82 -81.42
N THR A 334 -21.88 1.00 -80.76
CA THR A 334 -23.11 0.26 -81.08
C THR A 334 -23.64 0.57 -82.48
N LYS A 335 -23.44 1.80 -82.98
CA LYS A 335 -23.78 2.13 -84.38
C LYS A 335 -22.89 1.37 -85.35
N ILE A 336 -21.58 1.37 -85.15
CA ILE A 336 -20.64 0.62 -86.01
C ILE A 336 -20.96 -0.89 -85.99
N GLU A 337 -21.23 -1.44 -84.80
CA GLU A 337 -21.59 -2.86 -84.62
C GLU A 337 -22.91 -3.21 -85.32
N LYS A 338 -23.92 -2.33 -85.24
CA LYS A 338 -25.26 -2.54 -85.82
C LYS A 338 -25.30 -2.33 -87.34
N PHE A 339 -24.51 -1.42 -87.88
CA PHE A 339 -24.50 -1.07 -89.31
C PHE A 339 -23.36 -1.71 -90.10
N HIS A 340 -22.55 -2.60 -89.48
CA HIS A 340 -21.42 -3.31 -90.10
C HIS A 340 -20.49 -2.39 -90.91
N ILE A 341 -20.10 -1.26 -90.31
CA ILE A 341 -19.17 -0.33 -90.94
C ILE A 341 -17.75 -0.94 -90.89
N GLU A 342 -17.13 -1.16 -92.05
CA GLU A 342 -15.83 -1.85 -92.22
C GLU A 342 -14.59 -1.03 -91.79
N ASP A 343 -14.77 0.11 -91.11
CA ASP A 343 -13.67 0.94 -90.61
C ASP A 343 -13.11 0.38 -89.29
N GLU A 344 -12.28 -0.68 -89.41
CA GLU A 344 -11.59 -1.31 -88.28
C GLU A 344 -10.74 -0.32 -87.47
N SER A 345 -10.14 0.67 -88.14
CA SER A 345 -9.28 1.68 -87.51
C SER A 345 -10.08 2.59 -86.56
N ALA A 346 -11.25 3.06 -87.02
CA ALA A 346 -12.16 3.87 -86.20
C ALA A 346 -12.74 3.06 -85.04
N TYR A 347 -13.10 1.80 -85.27
CA TYR A 347 -13.63 0.91 -84.23
C TYR A 347 -12.59 0.67 -83.11
N ASP A 348 -11.33 0.41 -83.48
CA ASP A 348 -10.24 0.23 -82.52
C ASP A 348 -9.91 1.52 -81.75
N ALA A 349 -9.98 2.68 -82.40
CA ALA A 349 -9.82 3.98 -81.74
C ALA A 349 -10.90 4.22 -80.68
N LEU A 350 -12.16 3.88 -80.98
CA LEU A 350 -13.27 3.97 -80.04
C LEU A 350 -13.14 2.98 -78.87
N LYS A 351 -12.70 1.75 -79.12
CA LYS A 351 -12.42 0.74 -78.08
C LYS A 351 -11.29 1.18 -77.14
N LYS A 352 -10.22 1.78 -77.68
CA LYS A 352 -9.14 2.41 -76.89
C LYS A 352 -9.66 3.59 -76.07
N SER A 353 -10.50 4.44 -76.66
CA SER A 353 -11.15 5.58 -75.97
C SER A 353 -12.03 5.12 -74.81
N ARG A 354 -12.90 4.12 -75.04
CA ARG A 354 -13.74 3.47 -74.00
C ARG A 354 -12.90 2.99 -72.83
N ASN A 355 -11.82 2.25 -73.09
CA ASN A 355 -10.97 1.71 -72.05
C ASN A 355 -10.26 2.82 -71.23
N ARG A 356 -9.85 3.92 -71.88
CA ARG A 356 -9.27 5.10 -71.20
C ARG A 356 -10.31 5.78 -70.29
N ILE A 357 -11.51 6.02 -70.80
CA ILE A 357 -12.60 6.64 -70.02
C ILE A 357 -12.98 5.76 -68.81
N LEU A 358 -13.03 4.43 -68.97
CA LEU A 358 -13.29 3.50 -67.87
C LEU A 358 -12.20 3.53 -66.79
N LYS A 359 -10.92 3.61 -67.17
CA LYS A 359 -9.81 3.77 -66.20
C LYS A 359 -9.94 5.08 -65.43
N ASP A 360 -10.30 6.17 -66.10
CA ASP A 360 -10.49 7.48 -65.45
C ASP A 360 -11.72 7.50 -64.55
N LEU A 361 -12.82 6.88 -64.95
CA LEU A 361 -14.01 6.71 -64.10
C LEU A 361 -13.66 5.94 -62.83
N LYS A 362 -12.90 4.84 -62.92
CA LYS A 362 -12.44 4.08 -61.73
C LYS A 362 -11.60 4.93 -60.80
N ARG A 363 -10.61 5.68 -61.32
CA ARG A 363 -9.76 6.58 -60.52
C ARG A 363 -10.57 7.66 -59.80
N ARG A 364 -11.51 8.30 -60.50
CA ARG A 364 -12.35 9.36 -59.93
C ARG A 364 -13.35 8.83 -58.90
N MET A 365 -13.91 7.64 -59.12
CA MET A 365 -14.76 6.97 -58.12
C MET A 365 -13.99 6.65 -56.84
N LEU A 366 -12.75 6.17 -56.96
CA LEU A 366 -11.88 5.92 -55.80
C LEU A 366 -11.60 7.22 -55.03
N ARG A 367 -11.25 8.30 -55.75
CA ARG A 367 -11.02 9.62 -55.15
C ARG A 367 -12.26 10.18 -54.45
N LEU A 368 -13.44 10.02 -55.04
CA LEU A 368 -14.72 10.38 -54.40
C LEU A 368 -15.00 9.54 -53.16
N LYS A 369 -14.69 8.24 -53.17
CA LYS A 369 -14.83 7.35 -52.01
C LYS A 369 -13.90 7.78 -50.86
N GLU A 370 -12.69 8.21 -51.18
CA GLU A 370 -11.71 8.72 -50.20
C GLU A 370 -12.08 10.10 -49.65
N LEU A 371 -12.63 10.98 -50.49
CA LEU A 371 -13.09 12.32 -50.10
C LEU A 371 -14.37 12.26 -49.24
N LYS A 372 -15.26 11.29 -49.50
CA LYS A 372 -16.50 11.06 -48.74
C LYS A 372 -16.33 10.14 -47.53
N ARG A 373 -15.13 9.60 -47.29
CA ARG A 373 -14.87 8.75 -46.13
C ARG A 373 -15.06 9.58 -44.86
N PRO A 374 -15.94 9.19 -43.93
CA PRO A 374 -16.18 9.95 -42.72
C PRO A 374 -14.88 10.03 -41.89
N VAL A 375 -14.59 11.22 -41.38
CA VAL A 375 -13.56 11.41 -40.34
C VAL A 375 -14.13 10.78 -39.07
N LYS A 376 -13.44 9.78 -38.50
CA LYS A 376 -13.87 9.12 -37.25
C LYS A 376 -13.52 10.02 -36.05
N ALA A 377 -14.13 11.19 -35.95
CA ALA A 377 -13.98 12.11 -34.84
C ALA A 377 -14.87 11.71 -33.65
N GLY A 378 -14.67 10.50 -33.11
CA GLY A 378 -15.30 10.07 -31.87
C GLY A 378 -14.27 9.42 -30.96
N SER A 379 -14.09 9.97 -29.75
CA SER A 379 -13.39 9.28 -28.67
C SER A 379 -14.24 8.09 -28.25
N GLU A 380 -13.66 6.90 -28.32
CA GLU A 380 -14.30 5.69 -27.84
C GLU A 380 -13.83 5.46 -26.40
N GLU A 381 -14.69 5.75 -25.44
CA GLU A 381 -14.43 5.54 -24.03
C GLU A 381 -14.89 4.13 -23.66
N LYS A 382 -13.93 3.29 -23.23
CA LYS A 382 -14.20 1.89 -22.90
C LYS A 382 -13.50 1.48 -21.62
N ILE A 383 -14.23 0.79 -20.76
CA ILE A 383 -13.65 0.08 -19.63
C ILE A 383 -13.59 -1.40 -19.98
N ILE A 384 -12.41 -1.99 -19.83
CA ILE A 384 -12.13 -3.39 -20.12
C ILE A 384 -11.72 -4.06 -18.82
N THR A 385 -12.37 -5.16 -18.47
CA THR A 385 -11.95 -6.03 -17.39
C THR A 385 -11.02 -7.10 -17.94
N PHE A 386 -9.88 -7.29 -17.30
CA PHE A 386 -8.94 -8.37 -17.56
C PHE A 386 -8.88 -9.27 -16.33
N ASP A 387 -8.68 -10.55 -16.52
CA ASP A 387 -8.35 -11.47 -15.43
C ASP A 387 -6.86 -11.84 -15.52
N LEU A 388 -6.10 -11.52 -14.48
CA LEU A 388 -4.68 -11.83 -14.44
C LEU A 388 -4.41 -13.32 -14.48
N PHE A 389 -5.26 -14.18 -13.89
CA PHE A 389 -5.06 -15.63 -13.99
C PHE A 389 -5.29 -16.13 -15.42
N GLU A 390 -6.32 -15.65 -16.10
CA GLU A 390 -6.58 -16.04 -17.50
C GLU A 390 -5.45 -15.62 -18.45
N ILE A 391 -4.76 -14.51 -18.15
CA ILE A 391 -3.57 -14.10 -18.90
C ILE A 391 -2.45 -15.15 -18.79
N PHE A 392 -2.33 -15.85 -17.65
CA PHE A 392 -1.33 -16.91 -17.47
C PHE A 392 -1.84 -18.29 -17.93
N LYS A 393 -3.14 -18.60 -17.79
CA LYS A 393 -3.73 -19.85 -18.29
C LYS A 393 -3.76 -19.90 -19.83
N SER A 394 -4.09 -18.79 -20.49
CA SER A 394 -4.08 -18.69 -21.96
C SER A 394 -2.67 -18.68 -22.58
N LYS A 395 -1.61 -18.71 -21.75
CA LYS A 395 -0.23 -18.37 -22.13
C LYS A 395 0.68 -19.51 -22.58
N GLN A 396 0.25 -20.78 -22.54
CA GLN A 396 1.03 -21.87 -23.18
C GLN A 396 1.26 -21.60 -24.68
N SER A 397 0.26 -21.06 -25.39
CA SER A 397 0.39 -20.72 -26.82
C SER A 397 0.98 -19.34 -27.10
N PHE A 398 1.13 -18.46 -26.10
CA PHE A 398 1.55 -17.07 -26.27
C PHE A 398 3.04 -16.87 -25.99
N LEU A 399 3.60 -17.62 -25.03
CA LEU A 399 5.04 -17.65 -24.78
C LEU A 399 5.79 -18.28 -25.98
N GLU A 400 5.26 -19.33 -26.61
CA GLU A 400 5.76 -19.87 -27.88
C GLU A 400 5.74 -18.80 -28.99
N ARG A 401 4.63 -18.07 -29.14
CA ARG A 401 4.51 -16.99 -30.15
C ARG A 401 5.37 -15.76 -29.88
N MET A 402 5.71 -15.46 -28.62
CA MET A 402 6.62 -14.37 -28.26
C MET A 402 8.09 -14.79 -28.35
N ALA A 403 8.42 -16.05 -28.01
CA ALA A 403 9.74 -16.62 -28.20
C ALA A 403 10.11 -16.74 -29.67
N ASP A 404 9.20 -17.22 -30.53
CA ASP A 404 9.40 -17.30 -31.99
C ASP A 404 9.55 -15.91 -32.64
N LYS A 405 8.85 -14.91 -32.10
CA LYS A 405 8.89 -13.52 -32.61
C LYS A 405 10.08 -12.71 -32.05
N ALA A 406 10.57 -13.05 -30.87
CA ALA A 406 11.79 -12.46 -30.29
C ALA A 406 13.07 -13.10 -30.86
N ASN A 407 13.05 -14.41 -31.17
CA ASN A 407 14.15 -15.11 -31.82
C ASN A 407 14.35 -14.67 -33.28
N SER A 408 13.27 -14.36 -34.01
CA SER A 408 13.36 -13.82 -35.38
C SER A 408 13.84 -12.37 -35.48
N LEU A 409 13.93 -11.64 -34.35
CA LEU A 409 14.38 -10.24 -34.28
C LEU A 409 15.67 -10.05 -33.46
N GLY A 410 16.30 -11.13 -32.98
CA GLY A 410 17.55 -11.06 -32.20
C GLY A 410 17.40 -10.46 -30.80
N LEU A 411 16.19 -10.45 -30.24
CA LEU A 411 15.86 -9.84 -28.93
C LEU A 411 15.61 -10.87 -27.82
N GLY A 412 16.02 -12.12 -28.01
CA GLY A 412 15.83 -13.22 -27.05
C GLY A 412 16.42 -12.97 -25.66
N GLY A 413 17.38 -12.04 -25.52
CA GLY A 413 17.96 -11.66 -24.22
C GLY A 413 17.24 -10.54 -23.47
N LEU A 414 16.25 -9.86 -24.07
CA LEU A 414 15.64 -8.66 -23.46
C LEU A 414 14.43 -8.97 -22.57
N LEU A 415 13.81 -10.13 -22.76
CA LEU A 415 12.77 -10.67 -21.88
C LEU A 415 13.42 -11.82 -21.12
N GLY A 416 13.92 -11.55 -19.91
CA GLY A 416 14.54 -12.55 -19.03
C GLY A 416 13.57 -13.66 -18.62
N MET A 417 13.27 -14.54 -19.57
CA MET A 417 12.40 -15.70 -19.48
C MET A 417 13.26 -16.94 -19.71
N HIS A 418 14.09 -17.25 -18.71
CA HIS A 418 14.45 -18.64 -18.50
C HIS A 418 13.19 -19.36 -18.00
N ALA A 419 12.80 -20.38 -18.74
CA ALA A 419 11.66 -21.24 -18.50
C ALA A 419 11.97 -22.20 -17.34
N ASP A 420 12.08 -21.67 -16.12
CA ASP A 420 12.04 -22.45 -14.89
C ASP A 420 10.89 -21.92 -14.04
N GLY A 421 9.69 -22.49 -14.19
CA GLY A 421 8.58 -22.24 -13.26
C GLY A 421 7.20 -21.99 -13.87
N GLU A 422 6.77 -22.77 -14.88
CA GLU A 422 5.37 -22.75 -15.32
C GLU A 422 4.39 -23.16 -14.21
N HIS A 423 4.82 -24.04 -13.28
CA HIS A 423 4.00 -24.47 -12.15
C HIS A 423 3.80 -23.40 -11.06
N ASN A 424 4.67 -22.38 -10.97
CA ASN A 424 4.63 -21.44 -9.86
C ASN A 424 3.95 -20.11 -10.22
N SER A 425 3.57 -19.85 -11.47
CA SER A 425 3.09 -18.50 -11.86
C SER A 425 1.70 -18.16 -11.30
N SER A 426 0.76 -19.09 -11.34
CA SER A 426 -0.56 -18.91 -10.72
C SER A 426 -0.48 -18.86 -9.20
N GLU A 427 0.37 -19.71 -8.61
CA GLU A 427 0.61 -19.75 -7.16
C GLU A 427 1.27 -18.44 -6.69
N ASN A 428 2.32 -17.98 -7.36
CA ASN A 428 2.96 -16.69 -7.09
C ASN A 428 1.98 -15.53 -7.20
N LEU A 429 1.05 -15.55 -8.17
CA LEU A 429 0.05 -14.49 -8.30
C LEU A 429 -1.00 -14.54 -7.17
N LEU A 430 -1.39 -15.74 -6.73
CA LEU A 430 -2.28 -15.94 -5.59
C LEU A 430 -1.61 -15.48 -4.29
N GLU A 431 -0.35 -15.88 -4.08
CA GLU A 431 0.49 -15.44 -2.97
C GLU A 431 0.69 -13.92 -2.98
N MET A 432 0.97 -13.34 -4.15
CA MET A 432 1.06 -11.91 -4.35
C MET A 432 -0.22 -11.21 -3.89
N GLY A 433 -1.38 -11.71 -4.31
CA GLY A 433 -2.68 -11.21 -3.88
C GLY A 433 -2.84 -11.27 -2.36
N HIS A 434 -2.52 -12.41 -1.74
CA HIS A 434 -2.68 -12.63 -0.30
C HIS A 434 -1.74 -11.75 0.54
N PHE A 435 -0.45 -11.70 0.19
CA PHE A 435 0.52 -10.88 0.91
C PHE A 435 0.24 -9.39 0.72
N SER A 436 -0.10 -8.95 -0.49
CA SER A 436 -0.46 -7.56 -0.78
C SER A 436 -1.70 -7.12 -0.02
N LEU A 437 -2.76 -7.93 0.02
CA LEU A 437 -3.98 -7.60 0.77
C LEU A 437 -3.71 -7.48 2.28
N LYS A 438 -2.87 -8.37 2.83
CA LYS A 438 -2.43 -8.27 4.24
C LYS A 438 -1.60 -7.01 4.47
N TRP A 439 -0.70 -6.67 3.54
CA TRP A 439 0.15 -5.49 3.62
C TRP A 439 -0.71 -4.21 3.57
N ILE A 440 -1.65 -4.10 2.62
CA ILE A 440 -2.57 -2.95 2.50
C ILE A 440 -3.35 -2.74 3.80
N LYS A 441 -3.88 -3.83 4.39
CA LYS A 441 -4.59 -3.76 5.67
C LYS A 441 -3.68 -3.32 6.81
N ALA A 442 -2.48 -3.89 6.92
CA ALA A 442 -1.51 -3.55 7.96
C ALA A 442 -1.06 -2.09 7.85
N SER A 443 -0.71 -1.61 6.65
CA SER A 443 -0.31 -0.23 6.38
C SER A 443 -1.43 0.77 6.70
N SER A 444 -2.68 0.47 6.34
CA SER A 444 -3.83 1.31 6.69
C SER A 444 -4.06 1.39 8.20
N GLN A 445 -3.93 0.27 8.93
CA GLN A 445 -4.06 0.25 10.38
C GLN A 445 -2.91 1.02 11.06
N LEU A 446 -1.67 0.85 10.56
CA LEU A 446 -0.51 1.58 11.04
C LEU A 446 -0.69 3.10 10.88
N GLN A 447 -1.18 3.56 9.73
CA GLN A 447 -1.44 4.97 9.49
C GLN A 447 -2.52 5.53 10.44
N LYS A 448 -3.65 4.82 10.59
CA LYS A 448 -4.72 5.20 11.52
C LYS A 448 -4.22 5.29 12.97
N LEU A 449 -3.43 4.30 13.38
CA LEU A 449 -2.88 4.23 14.73
C LEU A 449 -1.86 5.34 14.99
N THR A 450 -1.01 5.64 14.02
CA THR A 450 -0.01 6.73 14.10
C THR A 450 -0.69 8.09 14.24
N ASN A 451 -1.74 8.35 13.46
CA ASN A 451 -2.52 9.59 13.57
C ASN A 451 -3.19 9.71 14.94
N HIS A 452 -3.81 8.63 15.43
CA HIS A 452 -4.44 8.62 16.75
C HIS A 452 -3.42 8.84 17.88
N ILE A 453 -2.24 8.19 17.84
CA ILE A 453 -1.20 8.43 18.84
C ILE A 453 -0.74 9.88 18.84
N THR A 454 -0.55 10.47 17.65
CA THR A 454 -0.10 11.87 17.54
C THR A 454 -1.10 12.81 18.21
N GLN A 455 -2.39 12.65 17.91
CA GLN A 455 -3.47 13.42 18.53
C GLN A 455 -3.56 13.19 20.04
N LEU A 456 -3.45 11.93 20.49
CA LEU A 456 -3.54 11.59 21.91
C LEU A 456 -2.34 12.12 22.70
N ALA A 457 -1.14 12.09 22.12
CA ALA A 457 0.07 12.64 22.72
C ALA A 457 -0.03 14.16 22.87
N GLU A 458 -0.52 14.87 21.85
CA GLU A 458 -0.76 16.31 21.92
C GLU A 458 -1.80 16.68 23.00
N GLN A 459 -2.90 15.92 23.07
CA GLN A 459 -3.91 16.09 24.12
C GLN A 459 -3.33 15.84 25.52
N LEU A 460 -2.46 14.84 25.66
CA LEU A 460 -1.81 14.55 26.93
C LEU A 460 -0.83 15.66 27.33
N ASP A 461 0.00 16.14 26.41
CA ASP A 461 0.94 17.25 26.64
C ASP A 461 0.19 18.51 27.13
N GLN A 462 -0.94 18.85 26.48
CA GLN A 462 -1.81 19.95 26.91
C GLN A 462 -2.42 19.72 28.30
N PHE A 463 -2.88 18.50 28.57
CA PHE A 463 -3.46 18.13 29.87
C PHE A 463 -2.43 18.25 31.00
N VAL A 464 -1.21 17.77 30.77
CA VAL A 464 -0.09 17.83 31.72
C VAL A 464 0.30 19.27 32.01
N ALA A 465 0.46 20.10 30.96
CA ALA A 465 0.77 21.52 31.10
C ALA A 465 -0.30 22.27 31.91
N LYS A 466 -1.58 22.07 31.57
CA LYS A 466 -2.72 22.70 32.26
C LYS A 466 -2.79 22.33 33.74
N ASN A 467 -2.43 21.09 34.08
CA ASN A 467 -2.55 20.56 35.44
C ASN A 467 -1.25 20.61 36.25
N LYS A 468 -0.16 21.16 35.69
CA LYS A 468 1.16 21.25 36.33
C LYS A 468 1.68 19.87 36.81
N LEU A 469 1.41 18.82 36.03
CA LEU A 469 1.82 17.44 36.34
C LEU A 469 3.26 17.19 35.89
N THR A 470 4.22 17.91 36.48
CA THR A 470 5.66 17.76 36.22
C THR A 470 6.39 17.37 37.48
N ALA A 471 7.44 16.56 37.35
CA ALA A 471 8.41 16.42 38.43
C ALA A 471 9.12 17.77 38.65
N LYS A 472 9.33 18.16 39.92
CA LYS A 472 10.12 19.34 40.29
C LYS A 472 11.58 19.14 39.85
N GLY A 473 11.92 19.59 38.65
CA GLY A 473 13.30 19.83 38.20
C GLY A 473 13.55 21.33 38.02
N PRO A 474 14.80 21.80 38.16
CA PRO A 474 15.10 23.24 38.18
C PRO A 474 14.78 23.88 36.83
N SER A 475 13.95 24.93 36.88
CA SER A 475 13.71 25.95 35.85
C SER A 475 13.91 25.50 34.39
N SER A 476 12.86 24.96 33.76
CA SER A 476 12.89 24.75 32.32
C SER A 476 12.52 26.06 31.60
N LYS A 477 13.45 26.58 30.78
CA LYS A 477 13.27 27.77 29.95
C LYS A 477 11.99 27.66 29.11
N SER A 478 11.30 28.78 28.89
CA SER A 478 10.11 28.86 28.05
C SER A 478 10.35 28.21 26.68
N GLY A 479 9.69 27.08 26.42
CA GLY A 479 9.79 26.32 25.17
C GLY A 479 10.17 24.84 25.31
N SER A 480 10.59 24.37 26.49
CA SER A 480 10.86 22.94 26.71
C SER A 480 9.57 22.13 26.90
N LYS A 481 9.44 21.00 26.19
CA LYS A 481 8.33 20.04 26.32
C LYS A 481 8.16 19.62 27.79
N VAL A 482 6.94 19.74 28.31
CA VAL A 482 6.59 19.43 29.71
C VAL A 482 6.71 17.92 29.92
N ASN A 483 7.70 17.46 30.71
CA ASN A 483 7.98 16.03 30.86
C ASN A 483 7.32 15.45 32.12
N TYR A 484 6.21 14.71 31.92
CA TYR A 484 5.48 14.02 32.99
C TYR A 484 6.04 12.63 33.31
N GLN A 485 6.89 12.08 32.44
CA GLN A 485 7.38 10.71 32.53
C GLN A 485 8.01 10.36 33.89
N PRO A 486 8.80 11.24 34.54
CA PRO A 486 9.36 10.91 35.84
C PRO A 486 8.30 10.66 36.92
N LEU A 487 7.12 11.29 36.84
CA LEU A 487 6.03 11.03 37.80
C LEU A 487 5.43 9.62 37.63
N ILE A 488 5.34 9.14 36.39
CA ILE A 488 4.86 7.79 36.08
C ILE A 488 5.92 6.75 36.44
N ASP A 489 7.18 7.00 36.05
CA ASP A 489 8.30 6.11 36.34
C ASP A 489 8.50 5.94 37.85
N GLU A 490 8.37 7.02 38.62
CA GLU A 490 8.41 6.97 40.09
C GLU A 490 7.32 6.06 40.68
N HIS A 491 6.09 6.19 40.19
CA HIS A 491 5.00 5.34 40.65
C HIS A 491 5.18 3.88 40.29
N ILE A 492 5.70 3.60 39.09
CA ILE A 492 6.06 2.24 38.72
C ILE A 492 7.14 1.70 39.65
N LEU A 493 8.18 2.48 39.96
CA LEU A 493 9.26 2.07 40.87
C LEU A 493 8.73 1.73 42.27
N ASP A 494 7.81 2.53 42.80
CA ASP A 494 7.22 2.28 44.12
C ASP A 494 6.35 1.03 44.14
N CYS A 495 5.56 0.78 43.08
CA CYS A 495 4.80 -0.47 42.96
C CYS A 495 5.71 -1.71 42.89
N LEU A 496 6.84 -1.61 42.18
CA LEU A 496 7.85 -2.67 42.11
C LEU A 496 8.55 -2.89 43.45
N GLU A 497 8.87 -1.80 44.17
CA GLU A 497 9.47 -1.85 45.50
C GLU A 497 8.51 -2.48 46.52
N LEU A 498 7.24 -2.09 46.52
CA LEU A 498 6.21 -2.71 47.36
C LEU A 498 6.09 -4.21 47.12
N ALA A 499 6.10 -4.63 45.85
CA ALA A 499 6.04 -6.03 45.49
C ALA A 499 7.23 -6.84 46.03
N ALA A 500 8.44 -6.30 45.93
CA ALA A 500 9.64 -6.93 46.48
C ALA A 500 9.62 -6.98 48.02
N LEU A 501 9.24 -5.88 48.67
CA LEU A 501 9.07 -5.81 50.12
C LEU A 501 8.02 -6.81 50.61
N SER A 502 6.92 -6.99 49.88
CA SER A 502 5.89 -7.95 50.25
C SER A 502 6.43 -9.38 50.29
N CYS A 503 7.23 -9.75 49.29
CA CYS A 503 7.89 -11.05 49.25
C CYS A 503 8.85 -11.26 50.43
N GLU A 504 9.66 -10.25 50.77
CA GLU A 504 10.61 -10.35 51.88
C GLU A 504 9.94 -10.34 53.25
N ILE A 505 8.87 -9.56 53.43
CA ILE A 505 8.03 -9.60 54.64
C ILE A 505 7.45 -11.01 54.77
N SER A 506 6.87 -11.57 53.71
CA SER A 506 6.33 -12.94 53.70
C SER A 506 7.39 -14.02 53.89
N ASN A 507 8.66 -13.74 53.60
CA ASN A 507 9.76 -14.67 53.85
C ASN A 507 10.16 -14.71 55.34
N LEU A 508 9.93 -13.61 56.07
CA LEU A 508 10.37 -13.38 57.45
C LEU A 508 9.23 -13.46 58.48
N SER A 509 7.98 -13.32 58.05
CA SER A 509 6.76 -13.60 58.83
C SER A 509 6.45 -15.09 58.84
#